data_AF-A0A2J0MNS3-F1
#
_entry.id   AF-A0A2J0MNS3-F1
#
_cell.length_a   1.000
_cell.length_b   1.000
_cell.length_c   1.000
_cell.angle_alpha   90.00
_cell.angle_beta   90.00
_cell.angle_gamma   90.00
#
_symmetry.space_group_name_H-M   'P 1'
#
loop_
_entity.id
_entity.type
_entity.pdbx_description
1 polymer ?
#
loop_
_entity_poly.entity_id
_entity_poly.type
_entity_poly.pdbx_seq_one_letter_code
_entity_poly.pdbx_strand_id
1 'polypeptide(L)'
;MKILFPAKRGEIANLYPVACHRDNAQRLLQSKYLLLEIKSGWIRIVLKDEKKVLDELSFLEERNLSEKLLPTIEQLLRKNKLQPQDIQDFQVTSDLGENYTTFRLAKTVAEAFKFAVKEK
;
A
#
# COMPACT_ATOMS: atom_id res chain seq x y z
N MET A 1 -49.10 29.15 6.21
CA MET A 1 -48.63 27.77 6.43
C MET A 1 -47.94 27.25 5.19
N LYS A 2 -46.62 27.06 5.27
CA LYS A 2 -45.80 26.37 4.27
C LYS A 2 -44.79 25.55 5.07
N ILE A 3 -44.89 24.23 4.92
CA ILE A 3 -43.94 23.27 5.47
C ILE A 3 -42.78 23.21 4.47
N LEU A 4 -41.54 23.35 4.93
CA LEU A 4 -40.37 22.93 4.15
C LEU A 4 -39.40 22.17 5.08
N PHE A 5 -39.16 20.93 4.68
CA PHE A 5 -38.29 19.95 5.31
C PHE A 5 -36.82 20.40 5.33
N PRO A 6 -36.03 20.10 6.39
CA PRO A 6 -34.58 20.03 6.26
C PRO A 6 -34.14 18.66 5.72
N ALA A 7 -33.52 18.66 4.55
CA ALA A 7 -32.72 17.57 3.95
C ALA A 7 -31.35 18.20 3.61
N LYS A 8 -30.15 17.65 3.73
CA LYS A 8 -29.55 16.31 3.97
C LYS A 8 -28.17 16.55 4.64
N ARG A 9 -27.65 15.67 5.50
CA ARG A 9 -26.61 14.63 5.25
C ARG A 9 -25.49 15.02 4.25
N GLY A 10 -24.23 15.04 4.73
CA GLY A 10 -22.96 15.29 4.00
C GLY A 10 -22.35 16.61 4.48
N GLU A 11 -21.07 16.77 4.85
CA GLU A 11 -19.82 16.14 4.42
C GLU A 11 -18.77 16.31 5.54
N ILE A 12 -18.08 15.23 5.92
CA ILE A 12 -16.78 15.34 6.59
C ILE A 12 -15.71 15.38 5.49
N ALA A 13 -15.46 16.57 4.96
CA ALA A 13 -14.30 16.84 4.14
C ALA A 13 -13.08 16.93 5.06
N ASN A 14 -12.25 15.89 5.14
CA ASN A 14 -10.86 16.09 5.54
C ASN A 14 -9.89 15.00 5.07
N LEU A 15 -8.79 15.50 4.49
CA LEU A 15 -7.44 14.92 4.43
C LEU A 15 -7.16 13.75 3.48
N TYR A 16 -7.34 13.96 2.18
CA TYR A 16 -6.33 13.54 1.19
C TYR A 16 -6.30 14.55 0.04
N PRO A 17 -5.18 15.26 -0.22
CA PRO A 17 -5.02 15.94 -1.49
C PRO A 17 -4.87 14.89 -2.60
N VAL A 18 -5.93 14.66 -3.37
CA VAL A 18 -5.86 13.97 -4.66
C VAL A 18 -5.13 14.86 -5.67
N ALA A 19 -3.80 14.86 -5.57
CA ALA A 19 -2.92 15.44 -6.58
C ALA A 19 -2.96 14.55 -7.84
N CYS A 20 -3.99 14.73 -8.67
CA CYS A 20 -3.99 14.24 -10.04
C CYS A 20 -3.30 15.30 -10.90
N HIS A 21 -1.98 15.17 -11.07
CA HIS A 21 -1.23 15.95 -12.04
C HIS A 21 -0.57 15.01 -13.07
N ARG A 22 -1.01 15.25 -14.31
CA ARG A 22 -0.51 14.89 -15.64
C ARG A 22 0.95 14.44 -15.79
N ASP A 23 1.12 13.66 -16.87
CA ASP A 23 2.29 13.52 -17.74
C ASP A 23 3.47 12.64 -17.24
N ASN A 24 3.57 11.43 -17.78
CA ASN A 24 4.49 11.19 -18.90
C ASN A 24 4.38 9.75 -19.43
N ALA A 25 4.26 9.65 -20.75
CA ALA A 25 4.52 8.45 -21.51
C ALA A 25 5.95 7.96 -21.26
N GLN A 26 6.16 6.65 -21.45
CA GLN A 26 7.42 5.91 -21.32
C GLN A 26 7.84 5.53 -19.89
N ARG A 27 7.46 4.32 -19.47
CA ARG A 27 8.33 3.53 -18.60
C ARG A 27 8.15 2.06 -18.85
N LEU A 28 9.02 1.58 -19.75
CA LEU A 28 9.59 0.24 -19.86
C LEU A 28 8.91 -0.81 -18.97
N LEU A 29 8.36 -1.84 -19.63
CA LEU A 29 7.97 -3.14 -19.07
C LEU A 29 9.01 -3.63 -18.07
N GLN A 30 8.84 -3.23 -16.82
CA GLN A 30 9.68 -3.61 -15.69
C GLN A 30 8.69 -4.19 -14.70
N SER A 31 8.74 -5.51 -14.51
CA SER A 31 7.86 -6.18 -13.57
C SER A 31 8.34 -5.84 -12.15
N LYS A 32 7.69 -4.85 -11.54
CA LYS A 32 7.99 -4.40 -10.18
C LYS A 32 7.15 -5.20 -9.19
N TYR A 33 7.81 -5.62 -8.12
CA TYR A 33 7.25 -6.47 -7.11
C TYR A 33 7.50 -5.87 -5.74
N LEU A 34 6.48 -5.85 -4.91
CA LEU A 34 6.62 -5.58 -3.48
C LEU A 34 6.73 -6.90 -2.74
N LEU A 35 7.70 -7.00 -1.84
CA LEU A 35 7.84 -8.11 -0.91
C LEU A 35 7.79 -7.55 0.51
N LEU A 36 6.91 -8.09 1.32
CA LEU A 36 6.87 -7.79 2.74
C LEU A 36 7.32 -9.01 3.53
N GLU A 37 8.39 -8.83 4.28
CA GLU A 37 9.00 -9.84 5.14
C GLU A 37 8.67 -9.52 6.60
N ILE A 38 8.05 -10.48 7.30
CA ILE A 38 7.73 -10.38 8.72
C ILE A 38 8.65 -11.31 9.49
N LYS A 39 9.47 -10.73 10.38
CA LYS A 39 10.33 -11.46 11.31
C LYS A 39 10.03 -11.04 12.73
N SER A 40 10.49 -11.83 13.70
CA SER A 40 10.31 -11.54 15.12
C SER A 40 10.87 -10.15 15.47
N GLY A 41 9.96 -9.21 15.75
CA GLY A 41 10.32 -7.86 16.20
C GLY A 41 10.59 -6.84 15.08
N TRP A 42 10.59 -7.23 13.80
CA TRP A 42 10.72 -6.28 12.70
C TRP A 42 10.04 -6.74 11.41
N ILE A 43 9.54 -5.76 10.67
CA ILE A 43 8.95 -5.94 9.35
C ILE A 43 9.80 -5.17 8.35
N ARG A 44 9.97 -5.75 7.17
CA ARG A 44 10.70 -5.13 6.06
C ARG A 44 9.86 -5.19 4.81
N ILE A 45 9.83 -4.07 4.10
CA ILE A 45 9.19 -3.94 2.80
C ILE A 45 10.30 -3.71 1.79
N VAL A 46 10.38 -4.59 0.80
CA VAL A 46 11.41 -4.58 -0.23
C VAL A 46 10.72 -4.37 -1.57
N LEU A 47 11.13 -3.32 -2.28
CA LEU A 47 10.73 -3.10 -3.67
C LEU A 47 11.78 -3.72 -4.58
N LYS A 48 11.32 -4.66 -5.40
CA LYS A 48 12.12 -5.38 -6.37
C LYS A 48 11.65 -5.06 -7.78
N ASP A 49 12.56 -5.17 -8.71
CA ASP A 49 12.39 -4.92 -10.14
C ASP A 49 13.04 -6.09 -10.86
N GLU A 50 12.22 -7.05 -11.26
CA GLU A 50 12.59 -8.40 -11.76
C GLU A 50 13.61 -9.16 -10.89
N LYS A 51 14.88 -8.75 -10.90
CA LYS A 51 16.00 -9.35 -10.15
C LYS A 51 16.80 -8.37 -9.30
N LYS A 52 16.46 -7.08 -9.31
CA LYS A 52 17.18 -6.04 -8.56
C LYS A 52 16.32 -5.50 -7.42
N VAL A 53 16.93 -5.31 -6.25
CA VAL A 53 16.31 -4.54 -5.17
C VAL A 53 16.48 -3.06 -5.49
N LEU A 54 15.37 -2.35 -5.66
CA LEU A 54 15.39 -0.89 -5.89
C LEU A 54 15.49 -0.13 -4.57
N ASP A 55 14.68 -0.54 -3.59
CA ASP A 55 14.62 0.13 -2.30
C ASP A 55 14.04 -0.82 -1.25
N GLU A 56 14.25 -0.48 0.01
CA GLU A 56 13.75 -1.24 1.13
C GLU A 56 13.55 -0.35 2.35
N LEU A 57 12.53 -0.67 3.13
CA LEU A 57 12.24 -0.01 4.40
C LEU A 57 11.96 -1.06 5.45
N SER A 58 12.66 -0.96 6.58
CA SER A 58 12.44 -1.78 7.75
C SER A 58 11.94 -0.94 8.92
N PHE A 59 11.03 -1.50 9.70
CA PHE A 59 10.47 -0.90 10.89
C PHE A 59 10.19 -1.97 11.94
N LEU A 60 10.11 -1.57 13.20
CA LEU A 60 9.85 -2.51 14.29
C LEU A 60 8.42 -3.08 14.20
N GLU A 61 8.30 -4.37 14.53
CA GLU A 61 7.02 -5.04 14.61
C GLU A 61 6.26 -4.55 15.83
N GLU A 62 5.30 -3.67 15.58
CA GLU A 62 4.39 -3.12 16.58
C GLU A 62 2.95 -3.51 16.23
N ARG A 63 2.04 -3.44 17.21
CA ARG A 63 0.59 -3.77 17.04
C ARG A 63 -0.16 -2.87 16.04
N ASN A 64 0.53 -1.95 15.36
CA ASN A 64 0.00 -0.96 14.43
C ASN A 64 0.47 -1.22 12.97
N LEU A 65 0.76 -2.48 12.61
CA LEU A 65 1.19 -2.86 11.26
C LEU A 65 0.27 -2.26 10.18
N SER A 66 -1.04 -2.44 10.30
CA SER A 66 -2.03 -2.00 9.32
C SER A 66 -1.98 -0.48 9.06
N GLU A 67 -1.68 0.30 10.09
CA GLU A 67 -1.58 1.76 9.99
C GLU A 67 -0.27 2.20 9.38
N LYS A 68 0.83 1.48 9.66
CA LYS A 68 2.16 1.81 9.15
C LYS A 68 2.43 1.27 7.75
N LEU A 69 1.74 0.21 7.33
CA LEU A 69 2.05 -0.49 6.08
C LEU A 69 1.87 0.40 4.86
N LEU A 70 0.67 0.92 4.67
CA LEU A 70 0.29 1.74 3.53
C LEU A 70 1.14 3.02 3.41
N PRO A 71 1.32 3.83 4.47
CA PRO A 71 2.18 5.01 4.36
C PRO A 71 3.65 4.65 4.10
N THR A 72 4.15 3.52 4.62
CA THR A 72 5.51 3.06 4.32
C THR A 72 5.64 2.66 2.85
N ILE A 73 4.68 1.93 2.30
CA ILE A 73 4.63 1.58 0.86
C ILE A 73 4.53 2.85 0.03
N GLU A 74 3.63 3.76 0.36
CA GLU A 74 3.46 5.03 -0.35
C GLU A 74 4.76 5.85 -0.35
N GLN A 75 5.42 5.97 0.81
CA GLN A 75 6.71 6.65 0.92
C GLN A 75 7.77 6.00 0.01
N LEU A 76 7.83 4.67 0.01
CA LEU A 76 8.77 3.91 -0.82
C LEU A 76 8.51 4.14 -2.31
N LEU A 77 7.24 4.07 -2.73
CA LEU A 77 6.82 4.32 -4.11
C LEU A 77 7.11 5.76 -4.54
N ARG A 78 6.74 6.76 -3.72
CA ARG A 78 6.98 8.18 -3.98
C ARG A 78 8.47 8.49 -4.14
N LYS A 79 9.32 7.94 -3.24
CA LYS A 79 10.78 8.10 -3.30
C LYS A 79 11.34 7.55 -4.63
N ASN A 80 10.76 6.47 -5.13
CA ASN A 80 11.15 5.85 -6.39
C ASN A 80 10.40 6.39 -7.62
N LYS A 81 9.55 7.43 -7.45
CA LYS A 81 8.68 8.00 -8.49
C LYS A 81 7.80 6.94 -9.18
N LEU A 82 7.30 5.99 -8.39
CA LEU A 82 6.42 4.91 -8.82
C LEU A 82 4.99 5.20 -8.36
N GLN A 83 4.04 4.71 -9.14
CA GLN A 83 2.64 4.65 -8.76
C GLN A 83 2.26 3.23 -8.31
N PRO A 84 1.21 3.07 -7.49
CA PRO A 84 0.69 1.74 -7.14
C PRO A 84 0.38 0.87 -8.36
N GLN A 85 -0.03 1.50 -9.47
CA GLN A 85 -0.34 0.85 -10.75
C GLN A 85 0.87 0.24 -11.45
N ASP A 86 2.09 0.71 -11.14
CA ASP A 86 3.31 0.15 -11.69
C ASP A 86 3.74 -1.14 -10.98
N ILE A 87 3.12 -1.46 -9.84
CA ILE A 87 3.42 -2.66 -9.06
C ILE A 87 2.58 -3.82 -9.59
N GLN A 88 3.25 -4.84 -10.11
CA GLN A 88 2.59 -6.01 -10.69
C GLN A 88 2.09 -7.00 -9.64
N ASP A 89 2.89 -7.23 -8.59
CA ASP A 89 2.52 -8.14 -7.53
C ASP A 89 3.04 -7.66 -6.16
N PHE A 90 2.33 -8.08 -5.12
CA PHE A 90 2.67 -7.83 -3.74
C PHE A 90 2.65 -9.15 -2.96
N GLN A 91 3.83 -9.64 -2.56
CA GLN A 91 3.99 -10.87 -1.81
C GLN A 91 4.25 -10.59 -0.33
N VAL A 92 3.73 -11.47 0.53
CA VAL A 92 3.93 -11.43 1.98
C VAL A 92 4.57 -12.73 2.41
N THR A 93 5.64 -12.65 3.19
CA THR A 93 6.37 -13.80 3.72
C THR A 93 6.58 -13.61 5.21
N SER A 94 6.35 -14.65 6.01
CA SER A 94 6.62 -14.63 7.45
C SER A 94 7.56 -15.76 7.86
N ASP A 95 8.52 -15.42 8.71
CA ASP A 95 9.41 -16.39 9.37
C ASP A 95 8.81 -16.90 10.70
N LEU A 96 7.77 -16.22 11.19
CA LEU A 96 7.07 -16.47 12.46
C LEU A 96 5.96 -17.52 12.37
N GLY A 97 5.72 -18.10 11.19
CA GLY A 97 4.63 -19.03 10.92
C GLY A 97 3.28 -18.35 10.59
N GLU A 98 2.38 -19.11 9.97
CA GLU A 98 1.11 -18.60 9.41
C GLU A 98 0.04 -18.28 10.46
N ASN A 99 0.20 -18.75 11.71
CA ASN A 99 -0.74 -18.52 12.80
C ASN A 99 -0.62 -17.14 13.45
N TYR A 100 0.33 -16.33 13.00
CA TYR A 100 0.61 -15.03 13.58
C TYR A 100 -0.36 -13.97 13.05
N THR A 101 -0.99 -13.19 13.95
CA THR A 101 -2.00 -12.19 13.59
C THR A 101 -1.44 -11.14 12.61
N THR A 102 -0.17 -10.75 12.78
CA THR A 102 0.53 -9.81 11.89
C THR A 102 0.63 -10.35 10.45
N PHE A 103 0.80 -11.66 10.27
CA PHE A 103 0.80 -12.27 8.93
C PHE A 103 -0.57 -12.17 8.26
N ARG A 104 -1.65 -12.43 9.01
CA ARG A 104 -3.02 -12.28 8.48
C ARG A 104 -3.29 -10.84 8.07
N LEU A 105 -2.93 -9.87 8.91
CA LEU A 105 -3.07 -8.44 8.61
C LEU A 105 -2.27 -8.05 7.36
N ALA A 106 -1.00 -8.45 7.28
CA ALA A 106 -0.16 -8.17 6.13
C ALA A 106 -0.74 -8.76 4.84
N LYS A 107 -1.20 -10.02 4.89
CA LYS A 107 -1.84 -10.69 3.77
C LYS A 107 -3.09 -9.95 3.31
N THR A 108 -3.98 -9.58 4.23
CA THR A 108 -5.19 -8.81 3.91
C THR A 108 -4.85 -7.48 3.25
N VAL A 109 -3.85 -6.74 3.74
CA VAL A 109 -3.43 -5.48 3.11
C VAL A 109 -2.83 -5.71 1.73
N ALA A 110 -2.03 -6.76 1.55
CA ALA A 110 -1.47 -7.10 0.24
C ALA A 110 -2.56 -7.49 -0.76
N GLU A 111 -3.55 -8.27 -0.35
CA GLU A 111 -4.71 -8.63 -1.17
C GLU A 111 -5.55 -7.40 -1.53
N ALA A 112 -5.84 -6.53 -0.57
CA ALA A 112 -6.56 -5.28 -0.81
C ALA A 112 -5.81 -4.37 -1.79
N PHE A 113 -4.48 -4.29 -1.67
CA PHE A 113 -3.64 -3.55 -2.60
C PHE A 113 -3.70 -4.15 -4.01
N LYS A 114 -3.55 -5.48 -4.15
CA LYS A 114 -3.68 -6.17 -5.44
C LYS A 114 -5.05 -5.93 -6.07
N PHE A 115 -6.11 -6.00 -5.27
CA PHE A 115 -7.47 -5.74 -5.73
C PHE A 115 -7.59 -4.31 -6.27
N ALA A 116 -7.12 -3.32 -5.52
CA ALA A 116 -7.16 -1.91 -5.93
C ALA A 116 -6.36 -1.62 -7.21
N VAL A 117 -5.29 -2.37 -7.47
CA VAL A 117 -4.47 -2.23 -8.69
C VAL A 117 -5.05 -3.02 -9.88
N LYS A 118 -5.81 -4.09 -9.63
CA LYS A 118 -6.33 -5.00 -10.67
C LYS A 118 -7.67 -4.57 -11.29
N GLU A 119 -8.49 -3.76 -10.61
CA GLU A 119 -9.79 -3.29 -11.14
C GLU A 119 -9.69 -2.21 -12.24
N LYS A 120 -8.95 -2.49 -13.31
CA LYS A 120 -8.96 -1.71 -14.56
C LYS A 120 -9.42 -2.53 -15.74
#